data_AF-A0A7H1ME06-F1
#
_entry.id   AF-A0A7H1ME06-F1
#
_cell.length_a   1.000
_cell.length_b   1.000
_cell.length_c   1.000
_cell.angle_alpha   90.00
_cell.angle_beta   90.00
_cell.angle_gamma   90.00
#
_symmetry.space_group_name_H-M   'P 1'
#
loop_
_entity.id
_entity.type
_entity.pdbx_description
1 polymer ?
#
loop_
_entity_poly.entity_id
_entity_poly.type
_entity_poly.pdbx_seq_one_letter_code
_entity_poly.pdbx_strand_id
1 'polypeptide(L)'
;MASAKAAKLAEINAAAETFVSRAAELDKVPAFEVATWPLQAAEAQAWAANSEADTPVLAGIAAARGLDLDKLRAAALKKSKAYAALSAAVAGQRQALADKLDKAKTLKAVEAVAVSYTMPG
;
A
#
# COMPACT_ATOMS: atom_id res chain seq x y z
N MET A 1 -30.91 8.12 1.58
CA MET A 1 -29.59 8.81 1.66
C MET A 1 -28.53 7.97 2.37
N ALA A 2 -28.74 7.50 3.60
CA ALA A 2 -27.75 6.72 4.34
C ALA A 2 -27.27 5.45 3.59
N SER A 3 -28.20 4.65 3.06
CA SER A 3 -27.87 3.45 2.26
C SER A 3 -27.04 3.78 1.01
N ALA A 4 -27.40 4.85 0.28
CA ALA A 4 -26.64 5.31 -0.89
C ALA A 4 -25.20 5.74 -0.54
N LYS A 5 -25.02 6.45 0.59
CA LYS A 5 -23.69 6.78 1.10
C LYS A 5 -22.90 5.53 1.51
N ALA A 6 -23.51 4.58 2.20
CA ALA A 6 -22.84 3.33 2.58
C ALA A 6 -22.37 2.54 1.34
N ALA A 7 -23.22 2.42 0.32
CA ALA A 7 -22.86 1.76 -0.94
C ALA A 7 -21.71 2.46 -1.66
N LYS A 8 -21.76 3.80 -1.78
CA LYS A 8 -20.68 4.58 -2.41
C LYS A 8 -19.37 4.52 -1.61
N LEU A 9 -19.43 4.47 -0.28
CA LEU A 9 -18.24 4.28 0.56
C LEU A 9 -17.63 2.89 0.36
N ALA A 10 -18.45 1.84 0.24
CA ALA A 10 -17.97 0.50 -0.08
C ALA A 10 -17.28 0.46 -1.45
N GLU A 11 -17.84 1.13 -2.46
CA GLU A 11 -17.23 1.29 -3.79
C GLU A 11 -15.88 2.02 -3.71
N ILE A 12 -15.81 3.15 -2.98
CA ILE A 12 -14.57 3.90 -2.72
C ILE A 12 -13.50 2.99 -2.11
N ASN A 13 -13.85 2.25 -1.06
CA ASN A 13 -12.91 1.38 -0.35
C ASN A 13 -12.45 0.20 -1.23
N ALA A 14 -13.38 -0.48 -1.91
CA ALA A 14 -13.06 -1.61 -2.77
C ALA A 14 -12.18 -1.23 -3.96
N ALA A 15 -12.43 -0.05 -4.56
CA ALA A 15 -11.61 0.45 -5.64
C ALA A 15 -10.19 0.84 -5.17
N ALA A 16 -10.04 1.39 -3.95
CA ALA A 16 -8.72 1.68 -3.38
C ALA A 16 -7.92 0.39 -3.17
N GLU A 17 -8.54 -0.60 -2.52
CA GLU A 17 -7.95 -1.91 -2.26
C GLU A 17 -7.52 -2.60 -3.56
N THR A 18 -8.42 -2.62 -4.56
CA THR A 18 -8.13 -3.18 -5.88
C THR A 18 -6.97 -2.46 -6.57
N PHE A 19 -6.91 -1.13 -6.46
CA PHE A 19 -5.86 -0.34 -7.08
C PHE A 19 -4.49 -0.65 -6.46
N VAL A 20 -4.38 -0.63 -5.13
CA VAL A 20 -3.14 -0.97 -4.41
C VAL A 20 -2.75 -2.42 -4.67
N SER A 21 -3.70 -3.35 -4.56
CA SER A 21 -3.47 -4.79 -4.77
C SER A 21 -2.88 -5.08 -6.15
N ARG A 22 -3.46 -4.50 -7.20
CA ARG A 22 -2.93 -4.67 -8.58
C ARG A 22 -1.58 -3.99 -8.77
N ALA A 23 -1.41 -2.77 -8.28
CA ALA A 23 -0.18 -2.00 -8.48
C ALA A 23 1.01 -2.57 -7.69
N ALA A 24 0.76 -3.19 -6.54
CA ALA A 24 1.76 -3.84 -5.70
C ALA A 24 1.81 -5.37 -5.87
N GLU A 25 1.02 -5.93 -6.80
CA GLU A 25 0.92 -7.37 -7.07
C GLU A 25 0.59 -8.22 -5.84
N LEU A 26 -0.21 -7.68 -4.91
CA LEU A 26 -0.56 -8.37 -3.66
C LEU A 26 -1.35 -9.68 -3.90
N ASP A 27 -2.04 -9.78 -5.04
CA ASP A 27 -2.78 -10.97 -5.47
C ASP A 27 -1.88 -12.14 -5.88
N LYS A 28 -0.58 -11.87 -6.13
CA LYS A 28 0.42 -12.88 -6.51
C LYS A 28 1.29 -13.33 -5.34
N VAL A 29 1.12 -12.75 -4.16
CA VAL A 29 1.97 -12.96 -3.00
C VAL A 29 1.15 -13.55 -1.85
N PRO A 30 1.56 -14.67 -1.23
CA PRO A 30 0.84 -15.23 -0.09
C PRO A 30 0.67 -14.23 1.06
N ALA A 31 -0.48 -14.26 1.74
CA ALA A 31 -0.82 -13.30 2.79
C ALA A 31 0.22 -13.25 3.93
N PHE A 32 0.80 -14.39 4.32
CA PHE A 32 1.84 -14.43 5.35
C PHE A 32 3.11 -13.70 4.89
N GLU A 33 3.47 -13.75 3.61
CA GLU A 33 4.64 -13.09 3.07
C GLU A 33 4.42 -11.57 3.05
N VAL A 34 3.25 -11.11 2.59
CA VAL A 34 2.86 -9.68 2.67
C VAL A 34 2.93 -9.16 4.11
N ALA A 35 2.51 -9.96 5.09
CA ALA A 35 2.58 -9.59 6.50
C ALA A 35 4.02 -9.38 7.02
N THR A 36 5.04 -9.91 6.34
CA THR A 36 6.46 -9.66 6.67
C THR A 36 7.03 -8.39 6.04
N TRP A 37 6.35 -7.80 5.04
CA TRP A 37 6.88 -6.64 4.33
C TRP A 37 7.18 -5.44 5.23
N PRO A 38 6.37 -5.11 6.27
CA PRO A 38 6.72 -4.05 7.20
C PRO A 38 8.03 -4.33 7.96
N LEU A 39 8.30 -5.59 8.31
CA LEU A 39 9.55 -5.99 8.97
C LEU A 39 10.74 -5.80 8.03
N GLN A 40 10.63 -6.30 6.80
CA GLN A 40 11.65 -6.13 5.75
C GLN A 40 11.91 -4.64 5.45
N ALA A 41 10.85 -3.82 5.42
CA ALA A 41 10.96 -2.39 5.21
C ALA A 41 11.70 -1.69 6.35
N ALA A 42 11.37 -2.01 7.60
CA ALA A 42 12.04 -1.45 8.77
C ALA A 42 13.53 -1.84 8.81
N GLU A 43 13.85 -3.11 8.57
CA GLU A 43 15.23 -3.58 8.46
C GLU A 43 16.01 -2.87 7.36
N ALA A 44 15.43 -2.77 6.15
CA ALA A 44 16.08 -2.12 5.03
C ALA A 44 16.31 -0.62 5.27
N GLN A 45 15.38 0.06 5.97
CA GLN A 45 15.53 1.45 6.36
C GLN A 45 16.61 1.64 7.42
N ALA A 46 16.64 0.78 8.44
CA ALA A 46 17.67 0.81 9.48
C ALA A 46 19.06 0.58 8.88
N TRP A 47 19.20 -0.42 8.01
CA TRP A 47 20.45 -0.68 7.28
C TRP A 47 20.88 0.48 6.38
N ALA A 48 19.93 1.15 5.72
CA ALA A 48 20.23 2.31 4.89
C ALA A 48 20.73 3.52 5.70
N ALA A 49 20.31 3.65 6.96
CA ALA A 49 20.76 4.70 7.87
C ALA A 49 22.07 4.32 8.60
N ASN A 50 22.28 3.03 8.87
CA ASN A 50 23.47 2.49 9.50
C ASN A 50 23.78 1.11 8.88
N SER A 51 24.87 0.99 8.13
CA SER A 51 25.25 -0.27 7.46
C SER A 51 25.57 -1.43 8.41
N GLU A 52 25.80 -1.14 9.70
CA GLU A 52 26.01 -2.15 10.74
C GLU A 52 24.69 -2.69 11.35
N ALA A 53 23.53 -2.12 10.97
CA ALA A 53 22.26 -2.57 11.51
C ALA A 53 21.93 -4.00 11.05
N ASP A 54 21.51 -4.83 12.00
CA ASP A 54 21.07 -6.20 11.73
C ASP A 54 19.77 -6.23 10.91
N THR A 55 19.69 -7.20 10.01
CA THR A 55 18.51 -7.43 9.17
C THR A 55 18.14 -8.92 9.17
N PRO A 56 17.76 -9.51 10.32
CA PRO A 56 17.59 -10.95 10.47
C PRO A 56 16.53 -11.56 9.54
N VAL A 57 15.43 -10.84 9.25
CA VAL A 57 14.40 -11.31 8.30
C VAL A 57 14.99 -11.35 6.89
N LEU A 58 15.63 -10.27 6.44
CA LEU A 58 16.27 -10.22 5.13
C LEU A 58 17.44 -11.21 5.02
N ALA A 59 18.19 -11.43 6.11
CA ALA A 59 19.27 -12.42 6.16
C ALA A 59 18.73 -13.84 6.00
N GLY A 60 17.64 -14.19 6.69
CA GLY A 60 16.98 -15.49 6.52
C GLY A 60 16.46 -15.71 5.10
N ILE A 61 15.84 -14.69 4.49
CA ILE A 61 15.37 -14.73 3.11
C ILE A 61 16.55 -14.88 2.12
N ALA A 62 17.63 -14.12 2.32
CA ALA A 62 18.83 -14.20 1.49
C ALA A 62 19.47 -15.58 1.55
N ALA A 63 19.64 -16.14 2.75
CA ALA A 63 20.21 -17.46 2.97
C ALA A 63 19.37 -18.57 2.31
N ALA A 64 18.05 -18.54 2.51
CA ALA A 64 17.14 -19.53 1.91
C ALA A 64 17.13 -19.50 0.37
N ARG A 65 17.41 -18.32 -0.22
CA ARG A 65 17.39 -18.11 -1.68
C ARG A 65 18.78 -18.17 -2.32
N GLY A 66 19.85 -18.28 -1.54
CA GLY A 66 21.23 -18.16 -2.04
C GLY A 66 21.52 -16.80 -2.67
N LEU A 67 20.96 -15.72 -2.12
CA LEU A 67 21.14 -14.36 -2.60
C LEU A 67 22.16 -13.58 -1.78
N ASP A 68 22.77 -12.59 -2.43
CA ASP A 68 23.57 -11.58 -1.75
C ASP A 68 22.67 -10.70 -0.85
N LEU A 69 23.06 -10.59 0.42
CA LEU A 69 22.27 -9.90 1.44
C LEU A 69 22.15 -8.40 1.16
N ASP A 70 23.23 -7.74 0.74
CA ASP A 70 23.22 -6.30 0.48
C ASP A 70 22.39 -5.94 -0.76
N LYS A 71 22.44 -6.78 -1.81
CA LYS A 71 21.54 -6.66 -2.96
C LYS A 71 20.08 -6.81 -2.53
N LEU A 72 19.78 -7.76 -1.64
CA LEU A 72 18.42 -7.95 -1.15
C LEU A 72 17.96 -6.76 -0.28
N ARG A 73 18.80 -6.25 0.62
CA ARG A 73 18.51 -5.04 1.43
C ARG A 73 18.22 -3.83 0.56
N ALA A 74 19.05 -3.58 -0.46
CA ALA A 74 18.83 -2.49 -1.40
C ALA A 74 17.53 -2.66 -2.20
N ALA A 75 17.21 -3.88 -2.63
CA ALA A 75 15.96 -4.19 -3.32
C ALA A 75 14.73 -4.01 -2.41
N ALA A 76 14.81 -4.47 -1.16
CA ALA A 76 13.78 -4.31 -0.15
C ALA A 76 13.54 -2.82 0.16
N LEU A 77 14.60 -2.01 0.30
CA LEU A 77 14.50 -0.56 0.48
C LEU A 77 13.79 0.12 -0.70
N LYS A 78 14.17 -0.23 -1.94
CA LYS A 78 13.55 0.34 -3.14
C LYS A 78 12.07 -0.01 -3.20
N LYS A 79 11.71 -1.27 -2.99
CA LYS A 79 10.33 -1.75 -3.01
C LYS A 79 9.50 -1.15 -1.87
N SER A 80 10.05 -1.05 -0.66
CA SER A 80 9.35 -0.47 0.49
C SER A 80 9.05 1.01 0.29
N LYS A 81 9.98 1.79 -0.28
CA LYS A 81 9.75 3.20 -0.65
C LYS A 81 8.63 3.33 -1.69
N ALA A 82 8.66 2.51 -2.75
CA ALA A 82 7.64 2.53 -3.79
C ALA A 82 6.24 2.16 -3.23
N TYR A 83 6.17 1.10 -2.42
CA TYR A 83 4.92 0.68 -1.79
C TYR A 83 4.40 1.73 -0.79
N ALA A 84 5.27 2.32 0.02
CA ALA A 84 4.89 3.38 0.95
C ALA A 84 4.32 4.60 0.22
N ALA A 85 4.96 5.04 -0.88
CA ALA A 85 4.48 6.15 -1.70
C ALA A 85 3.12 5.85 -2.33
N LEU A 86 2.96 4.66 -2.92
CA LEU A 86 1.69 4.20 -3.49
C LEU A 86 0.57 4.17 -2.44
N SER A 87 0.81 3.50 -1.32
CA SER A 87 -0.17 3.34 -0.24
C SER A 87 -0.56 4.69 0.36
N ALA A 88 0.39 5.59 0.58
CA ALA A 88 0.11 6.93 1.08
C ALA A 88 -0.74 7.74 0.09
N ALA A 89 -0.38 7.73 -1.21
CA ALA A 89 -1.12 8.44 -2.24
C ALA A 89 -2.56 7.95 -2.38
N VAL A 90 -2.76 6.62 -2.40
CA VAL A 90 -4.10 6.02 -2.53
C VAL A 90 -4.92 6.23 -1.26
N ALA A 91 -4.32 6.10 -0.08
CA ALA A 91 -5.00 6.38 1.19
C ALA A 91 -5.51 7.83 1.25
N GLY A 92 -4.69 8.80 0.84
CA GLY A 92 -5.08 10.21 0.76
C GLY A 92 -6.21 10.45 -0.23
N GLN A 93 -6.15 9.88 -1.44
CA GLN A 93 -7.22 9.97 -2.43
C GLN A 93 -8.54 9.35 -1.91
N ARG A 94 -8.47 8.21 -1.23
CA ARG A 94 -9.64 7.52 -0.65
C ARG A 94 -10.28 8.36 0.44
N GLN A 95 -9.45 8.96 1.31
CA GLN A 95 -9.92 9.88 2.36
C GLN A 95 -10.60 11.11 1.75
N ALA A 96 -10.01 11.71 0.71
CA ALA A 96 -10.62 12.86 0.01
C ALA A 96 -11.98 12.51 -0.63
N LEU A 97 -12.11 11.31 -1.22
CA LEU A 97 -13.39 10.82 -1.75
C LEU A 97 -14.42 10.58 -0.65
N ALA A 98 -14.00 10.02 0.50
CA ALA A 98 -14.87 9.82 1.65
C ALA A 98 -15.36 11.16 2.23
N ASP A 99 -14.49 12.16 2.34
CA ASP A 99 -14.86 13.51 2.80
C ASP A 99 -15.84 14.19 1.82
N LYS A 100 -15.64 14.02 0.51
CA LYS A 100 -16.56 14.52 -0.52
C LYS A 100 -17.93 13.85 -0.41
N LEU A 101 -17.96 12.54 -0.18
CA LEU A 101 -19.18 11.76 0.01
C LEU A 101 -19.93 12.18 1.28
N ASP A 102 -19.22 12.43 2.38
CA ASP A 102 -19.81 12.88 3.63
C ASP A 102 -20.52 14.24 3.46
N LYS A 103 -19.88 15.17 2.74
CA LYS A 103 -20.43 16.50 2.43
C LYS A 103 -21.62 16.47 1.45
N ALA A 104 -21.90 15.35 0.77
CA ALA A 104 -23.00 15.24 -0.18
C ALA A 104 -24.37 15.29 0.52
N LYS A 105 -25.23 16.22 0.09
CA LYS A 105 -26.57 16.46 0.68
C LYS A 105 -27.73 15.87 -0.14
N THR A 106 -27.47 15.36 -1.34
CA THR A 106 -28.49 14.81 -2.25
C THR A 106 -28.03 13.49 -2.87
N LEU A 107 -28.98 12.65 -3.32
CA LEU A 107 -28.66 11.38 -3.99
C LEU A 107 -27.79 11.62 -5.24
N LYS A 108 -28.17 12.61 -6.05
CA LYS A 108 -27.40 13.03 -7.23
C LYS A 108 -25.95 13.41 -6.89
N ALA A 109 -25.72 14.07 -5.75
CA ALA A 109 -24.37 14.42 -5.31
C ALA A 109 -23.56 13.20 -4.85
N VAL A 110 -24.21 12.21 -4.22
CA VAL A 110 -23.57 10.92 -3.88
C VAL A 110 -23.20 10.16 -5.15
N GLU A 111 -24.08 10.09 -6.13
CA GLU A 111 -23.85 9.42 -7.41
C GLU A 111 -22.74 10.10 -8.23
N ALA A 112 -22.64 11.43 -8.15
CA ALA A 112 -21.61 12.22 -8.85
C ALA A 112 -20.19 12.12 -8.23
N VAL A 113 -20.00 11.36 -7.14
CA VAL A 113 -18.66 11.06 -6.64
C VAL A 113 -18.01 10.02 -7.57
N ALA A 114 -17.18 10.52 -8.48
CA ALA A 114 -16.34 9.68 -9.33
C ALA A 114 -15.29 8.94 -8.48
N VAL A 115 -15.28 7.61 -8.57
CA VAL A 115 -14.34 6.74 -7.85
C VAL A 115 -13.23 6.35 -8.80
N SER A 116 -12.08 7.01 -8.68
CA SER A 116 -10.87 6.69 -9.43
C SER A 116 -9.63 7.00 -8.59
N TYR A 117 -8.54 6.28 -8.88
CA TYR A 117 -7.26 6.44 -8.22
C TYR A 117 -6.15 6.57 -9.26
N THR A 118 -5.12 7.34 -8.92
CA THR A 118 -3.94 7.55 -9.77
C THR A 118 -2.66 7.16 -9.04
N MET A 119 -1.64 6.80 -9.83
CA MET A 119 -0.30 6.53 -9.31
C MET A 119 0.29 7.81 -8.66
N PRO A 120 1.15 7.67 -7.64
CA PRO A 120 1.96 8.79 -7.17
C PRO A 120 2.78 9.36 -8.35
N GLY A 121 2.81 10.69 -8.45
CA GLY A 121 3.56 11.44 -9.47
C GLY A 121 5.06 11.47 -9.23
#